data_AF-A0A5E4KAE8-F1
#
_entry.id   AF-A0A5E4KAE8-F1
#
_cell.length_a   1.000
_cell.length_b   1.000
_cell.length_c   1.000
_cell.angle_alpha   90.00
_cell.angle_beta   90.00
_cell.angle_gamma   90.00
#
_symmetry.space_group_name_H-M   'P 1'
#
loop_
_entity.id
_entity.type
_entity.pdbx_description
1 polymer ?
#
loop_
_entity_poly.entity_id
_entity_poly.type
_entity_poly.pdbx_seq_one_letter_code
_entity_poly.pdbx_strand_id
1 'polypeptide(L)'
;MIISALYSRVEQIRGHECEEAVNKLKARHTIGDIERTVLDDMTHSFANQILAEPTKILRSAAEHDDERFLDTVAELFKLNGSKIKKQAE
;
A
#
# COMPACT_ATOMS: atom_id res chain seq x y z
N MET A 1 -0.36 -0.64 14.07
CA MET A 1 -1.82 -0.70 13.84
C MET A 1 -2.07 -1.19 12.42
N ILE A 2 -3.20 -1.82 12.13
CA ILE A 2 -3.49 -2.39 10.80
C ILE A 2 -3.56 -1.33 9.70
N ILE A 3 -4.16 -0.17 9.99
CA ILE A 3 -4.26 0.95 9.04
C ILE A 3 -2.87 1.43 8.62
N SER A 4 -1.97 1.67 9.59
CA SER A 4 -0.59 2.09 9.28
C SER A 4 0.17 1.05 8.46
N ALA A 5 -0.07 -0.24 8.72
CA ALA A 5 0.54 -1.33 7.95
C ALA A 5 0.01 -1.35 6.50
N LEU A 6 -1.29 -1.11 6.30
CA LEU A 6 -1.89 -1.01 4.98
C LEU A 6 -1.33 0.19 4.20
N TYR A 7 -1.24 1.37 4.82
CA TYR A 7 -0.58 2.55 4.23
C TYR A 7 0.84 2.23 3.79
N SER A 8 1.64 1.63 4.68
CA SER A 8 3.03 1.28 4.38
C SER A 8 3.13 0.28 3.23
N ARG A 9 2.25 -0.72 3.18
CA ARG A 9 2.23 -1.70 2.09
C ARG A 9 1.87 -1.06 0.75
N VAL A 10 0.86 -0.20 0.72
CA VAL A 10 0.46 0.51 -0.50
C VAL A 10 1.56 1.45 -0.97
N GLU A 11 2.22 2.18 -0.06
CA GLU A 11 3.31 3.09 -0.41
C GLU A 11 4.53 2.35 -0.98
N GLN A 12 4.85 1.17 -0.43
CA GLN A 12 5.89 0.29 -0.99
C GLN A 12 5.57 -0.14 -2.42
N ILE A 13 4.33 -0.57 -2.67
CA ILE A 13 3.89 -0.96 -4.02
C ILE A 13 3.94 0.25 -4.95
N ARG A 14 3.41 1.40 -4.53
CA ARG A 14 3.42 2.65 -5.29
C ARG A 14 4.83 3.03 -5.72
N GLY A 15 5.77 3.05 -4.79
CA GLY A 15 7.18 3.40 -5.06
C GLY A 15 7.81 2.45 -6.07
N HIS A 16 7.60 1.13 -5.90
CA HIS A 16 8.09 0.11 -6.83
C HIS A 16 7.55 0.31 -8.24
N GLU A 17 6.23 0.47 -8.38
CA GLU A 17 5.60 0.63 -9.70
C GLU A 17 5.98 1.96 -10.38
N CYS A 18 6.12 3.04 -9.61
CA CYS A 18 6.59 4.33 -10.12
C CYS A 18 8.02 4.21 -10.65
N GLU A 19 8.92 3.58 -9.88
CA GLU A 19 10.29 3.35 -10.30
C GLU A 19 10.38 2.43 -11.53
N GLU A 20 9.58 1.37 -11.58
CA GLU A 20 9.52 0.47 -12.73
C GLU A 20 9.04 1.22 -14.00
N ALA A 21 8.02 2.07 -13.88
CA ALA A 21 7.53 2.89 -14.98
C ALA A 21 8.61 3.87 -15.49
N VAL A 22 9.30 4.57 -14.57
CA VAL A 22 10.41 5.46 -14.90
C VAL A 22 11.53 4.69 -15.62
N ASN A 23 11.88 3.50 -15.15
CA ASN A 23 12.93 2.67 -15.75
C ASN A 23 12.55 2.19 -17.16
N LYS A 24 11.30 1.78 -17.38
CA LYS A 24 10.76 1.41 -18.70
C LYS A 24 10.85 2.57 -19.69
N LEU A 25 10.58 3.79 -19.25
CA LEU A 25 10.67 4.99 -20.10
C LEU A 25 12.12 5.38 -20.40
N LYS A 26 13.00 5.35 -19.40
CA LYS A 26 14.44 5.62 -19.57
C LYS A 26 15.11 4.72 -20.61
N ALA A 27 14.63 3.48 -20.77
CA ALA A 27 15.15 2.56 -21.78
C ALA A 27 14.86 3.01 -23.22
N ARG A 28 13.94 3.96 -23.43
CA ARG A 28 13.49 4.41 -24.76
C ARG A 28 13.81 5.87 -25.03
N HIS A 29 13.74 6.72 -24.01
CA HIS A 29 13.94 8.17 -24.13
C HIS A 29 14.55 8.76 -22.85
N THR A 30 15.11 9.97 -22.95
CA THR A 30 15.55 10.74 -21.78
C THR A 30 14.33 11.15 -20.95
N ILE A 31 14.35 10.84 -19.65
CA ILE A 31 13.30 11.20 -18.71
C ILE A 31 13.80 12.28 -17.77
N GLY A 32 13.11 13.43 -17.75
CA GLY A 32 13.40 14.56 -16.89
C GLY A 32 12.53 14.57 -15.63
N ASP A 33 12.61 15.69 -14.91
CA ASP A 33 11.88 15.87 -13.64
C ASP A 33 10.37 16.00 -13.85
N ILE A 34 9.93 16.50 -15.01
CA ILE A 34 8.51 16.68 -15.32
C ILE A 34 7.83 15.32 -15.46
N GLU A 35 8.35 14.41 -16.29
CA GLU A 35 7.74 13.10 -16.50
C GLU A 35 7.77 12.26 -15.21
N ARG A 36 8.83 12.39 -14.41
CA ARG A 36 8.91 11.75 -13.08
C ARG A 36 7.82 12.27 -12.15
N THR A 37 7.63 13.58 -12.07
CA THR A 37 6.59 14.20 -11.26
C THR A 37 5.20 13.73 -11.68
N VAL A 38 4.92 13.69 -12.99
CA VAL A 38 3.62 13.21 -13.49
C VAL A 38 3.34 11.76 -13.09
N LEU A 39 4.34 10.88 -13.18
CA LEU A 39 4.21 9.48 -12.75
C LEU A 39 4.06 9.36 -11.23
N ASP A 40 4.80 10.15 -10.46
CA ASP A 40 4.70 10.18 -9.01
C ASP A 40 3.31 10.63 -8.56
N ASP A 41 2.82 11.76 -9.10
CA ASP A 41 1.47 12.30 -8.84
C ASP A 41 0.37 11.30 -9.22
N MET A 42 0.49 10.65 -10.38
CA MET A 42 -0.48 9.66 -10.85
C MET A 42 -0.53 8.45 -9.93
N THR A 43 0.64 7.88 -9.58
CA THR A 43 0.71 6.73 -8.68
C THR A 43 0.24 7.08 -7.27
N HIS A 44 0.50 8.31 -6.80
CA HIS A 44 0.01 8.82 -5.53
C HIS A 44 -1.52 8.99 -5.52
N SER A 45 -2.11 9.49 -6.61
CA SER A 45 -3.56 9.58 -6.77
C SER A 45 -4.22 8.20 -6.69
N PHE A 46 -3.65 7.18 -7.35
CA PHE A 46 -4.15 5.80 -7.24
C PHE A 46 -4.04 5.24 -5.82
N ALA A 47 -2.91 5.44 -5.14
CA ALA A 47 -2.74 5.03 -3.75
C ALA A 47 -3.84 5.65 -2.85
N ASN A 48 -4.08 6.95 -3.00
CA ASN A 48 -5.11 7.67 -2.24
C ASN A 48 -6.52 7.12 -2.53
N GLN A 49 -6.86 6.87 -3.79
CA GLN A 49 -8.16 6.30 -4.17
C GLN A 49 -8.35 4.88 -3.62
N ILE A 50 -7.32 4.03 -3.71
CA ILE A 50 -7.35 2.67 -3.18
C ILE A 50 -7.52 2.69 -1.65
N LEU A 51 -6.84 3.60 -0.95
CA LEU A 51 -6.87 3.66 0.51
C LEU A 51 -8.13 4.36 1.07
N ALA A 52 -8.81 5.17 0.27
CA ALA A 52 -9.91 6.02 0.74
C ALA A 52 -11.01 5.25 1.48
N GLU A 53 -11.51 4.16 0.89
CA GLU A 53 -12.60 3.38 1.49
C GLU A 53 -12.12 2.31 2.49
N PRO A 54 -11.08 1.51 2.19
CA PRO A 54 -10.58 0.50 3.13
C PRO A 54 -10.16 1.08 4.49
N THR A 55 -9.57 2.29 4.51
CA THR A 55 -9.16 2.92 5.77
C THR A 55 -10.35 3.36 6.63
N LYS A 56 -11.48 3.76 6.04
CA LYS A 56 -12.72 4.05 6.78
C LYS A 56 -13.31 2.78 7.38
N ILE A 57 -13.41 1.72 6.58
CA ILE A 57 -13.95 0.43 7.03
C ILE A 57 -13.10 -0.14 8.17
N LEU A 58 -11.77 -0.10 8.02
CA LEU A 58 -10.84 -0.55 9.06
C LEU A 58 -10.93 0.29 10.34
N ARG A 59 -11.15 1.60 10.23
CA ARG A 59 -11.37 2.47 11.39
C ARG A 59 -12.66 2.09 12.11
N SER A 60 -13.75 1.91 11.37
CA SER A 60 -15.03 1.47 11.93
C SER A 60 -14.90 0.11 12.64
N ALA A 61 -14.24 -0.87 12.02
CA ALA A 61 -14.00 -2.17 12.65
C ALA A 61 -13.17 -2.07 13.94
N ALA A 62 -12.16 -1.20 13.97
CA ALA A 62 -11.38 -0.95 15.18
C ALA A 62 -12.17 -0.23 16.27
N GLU A 63 -13.10 0.66 15.91
CA GLU A 63 -13.98 1.35 16.85
C GLU A 63 -15.03 0.42 17.48
N HIS A 64 -15.40 -0.67 16.79
CA HIS A 64 -16.39 -1.66 17.23
C HIS A 64 -15.77 -2.97 17.76
N ASP A 65 -14.45 -2.99 18.00
CA ASP A 65 -13.70 -4.17 18.47
C ASP A 65 -13.92 -5.44 17.61
N ASP A 66 -14.07 -5.29 16.29
CA ASP A 66 -14.23 -6.43 15.36
C ASP A 66 -12.87 -7.06 15.03
N GLU A 67 -12.26 -7.70 16.04
CA GLU A 67 -10.94 -8.31 15.95
C GLU A 67 -10.86 -9.35 14.82
N ARG A 68 -11.93 -10.13 14.62
CA ARG A 68 -11.97 -11.18 13.58
C ARG A 68 -11.89 -10.60 12.18
N PHE A 69 -12.60 -9.50 11.92
CA PHE A 69 -12.50 -8.81 10.63
C PHE A 69 -11.09 -8.22 10.43
N LEU A 70 -10.55 -7.57 11.45
CA LEU A 70 -9.21 -6.99 11.39
C LEU A 70 -8.13 -8.05 11.11
N ASP A 71 -8.20 -9.20 11.77
CA ASP A 71 -7.29 -10.32 11.51
C ASP A 71 -7.42 -10.87 10.10
N THR A 72 -8.66 -11.00 9.60
CA THR A 72 -8.93 -11.44 8.22
C THR A 72 -8.33 -10.48 7.19
N VAL A 73 -8.50 -9.17 7.38
CA VAL A 73 -7.92 -8.15 6.50
C VAL A 73 -6.39 -8.18 6.58
N ALA A 74 -5.84 -8.35 7.78
CA ALA A 74 -4.41 -8.41 7.97
C ALA A 74 -3.77 -9.64 7.31
N GLU A 75 -4.47 -10.78 7.26
CA GLU A 75 -4.04 -11.94 6.50
C GLU A 75 -4.18 -11.75 4.99
N LEU A 76 -5.32 -11.19 4.53
CA LEU A 76 -5.61 -10.96 3.11
C LEU A 76 -4.54 -10.08 2.46
N PHE A 77 -4.17 -8.97 3.12
CA PHE A 77 -3.17 -8.03 2.61
C PHE A 77 -1.76 -8.29 3.14
N LYS A 78 -1.55 -9.39 3.87
CA LYS A 78 -0.25 -9.78 4.46
C LYS A 78 0.38 -8.66 5.31
N LEU A 79 -0.45 -7.97 6.09
CA LEU A 79 -0.04 -6.86 6.97
C LEU A 79 0.62 -7.35 8.27
N ASN A 80 0.40 -8.62 8.62
CA ASN A 80 0.96 -9.30 9.79
C ASN A 80 2.39 -9.78 9.52
N GLY A 81 3.30 -8.86 9.17
CA GLY A 81 4.69 -9.16 8.77
C GLY A 81 5.57 -9.96 9.75
N SER A 82 5.08 -10.45 10.90
CA SER A 82 5.86 -11.37 11.75
C SER A 82 5.10 -12.33 12.69
N LYS A 83 3.76 -12.30 12.79
CA LYS A 83 3.05 -13.19 13.75
C LYS A 83 2.97 -14.66 13.32
N ILE A 84 3.16 -14.97 12.03
CA ILE A 84 3.13 -16.36 11.53
C ILE A 84 4.38 -17.16 11.99
N LYS A 85 5.45 -16.51 12.47
CA LYS A 85 6.64 -17.20 13.01
C LYS A 85 6.52 -17.64 14.48
N LYS A 86 5.53 -17.18 15.26
CA LYS A 86 5.43 -17.49 16.71
C LYS A 86 4.51 -18.65 17.08
N GLN A 87 3.96 -19.38 16.10
CA GLN A 87 3.18 -20.61 16.34
C GLN A 87 3.91 -21.87 15.82
N ALA A 88 5.20 -21.75 15.46
CA ALA A 88 6.02 -22.85 14.97
C ALA A 88 7.26 -23.14 15.85
N GLU A 89 7.29 -22.60 17.08
CA GLU A 89 8.30 -22.91 18.12
C GLU A 89 7.62 -23.37 19.41
#